data_AF-E3UTK3-F1
#
_entry.id   AF-E3UTK3-F1
#
_cell.length_a   1.000
_cell.length_b   1.000
_cell.length_c   1.000
_cell.angle_alpha   90.00
_cell.angle_beta   90.00
_cell.angle_gamma   90.00
#
_symmetry.space_group_name_H-M   'P 1'
#
loop_
_entity.id
_entity.type
_entity.pdbx_description
1 polymer ?
#
loop_
_entity_poly.entity_id
_entity_poly.type
_entity_poly.pdbx_seq_one_letter_code
_entity_poly.pdbx_strand_id
1 'polypeptide(L)'
;FSVILTPSDQAGMNHVAYKVKQDADLDSLKAKVQAYGIATTDLPEGTLPATGRMLQFNLPSGHEMRLYAMKECVGTEVGSINPDPWPDNIKGAGAHWLDHVLLMCPFDPAQ
;
A
#
# COMPACT_ATOMS: atom_id res chain seq x y z
N PHE A 1 4.50 1.21 8.98
CA PHE A 1 4.78 -0.17 8.50
C PHE A 1 4.60 -0.28 6.99
N SER A 2 5.36 -1.19 6.36
CA SER A 2 5.30 -1.57 4.93
C SER A 2 4.78 -3.00 4.69
N VAL A 3 4.79 -3.87 5.71
CA VAL A 3 4.30 -5.26 5.63
C VAL A 3 3.31 -5.51 6.77
N ILE A 4 2.25 -6.27 6.49
CA ILE A 4 1.27 -6.75 7.48
C ILE A 4 1.29 -8.27 7.42
N LEU A 5 1.49 -8.92 8.57
CA LEU A 5 1.39 -10.37 8.70
C LEU A 5 0.04 -10.72 9.34
N THR A 6 -0.74 -11.54 8.66
CA THR A 6 -2.06 -12.00 9.13
C THR A 6 -2.06 -13.52 9.22
N PRO A 7 -2.43 -14.12 10.37
CA PRO A 7 -2.57 -15.57 10.49
C PRO A 7 -3.55 -16.13 9.46
N SER A 8 -3.14 -17.20 8.79
CA SER A 8 -3.94 -17.96 7.83
C SER A 8 -3.41 -19.39 7.78
N ASP A 9 -4.24 -20.33 7.32
CA ASP A 9 -3.90 -21.71 7.02
C ASP A 9 -3.24 -21.88 5.63
N GLN A 10 -3.14 -20.81 4.85
CA GLN A 10 -2.52 -20.80 3.52
C GLN A 10 -1.64 -19.57 3.29
N ALA A 11 -0.71 -19.69 2.33
CA ALA A 11 0.08 -18.57 1.85
C ALA A 11 -0.72 -17.71 0.85
N GLY A 12 -0.38 -16.42 0.74
CA GLY A 12 -1.00 -15.52 -0.22
C GLY A 12 -0.83 -14.05 0.14
N MET A 13 -1.53 -13.19 -0.59
CA MET A 13 -1.61 -11.75 -0.33
C MET A 13 -3.07 -11.33 -0.18
N ASN A 14 -3.40 -10.63 0.91
CA ASN A 14 -4.75 -10.09 1.11
C ASN A 14 -5.02 -8.87 0.22
N HIS A 15 -4.10 -7.89 0.22
CA HIS A 15 -4.16 -6.68 -0.61
C HIS A 15 -2.78 -6.04 -0.73
N VAL A 16 -2.60 -5.16 -1.73
CA VAL A 16 -1.46 -4.23 -1.81
C VAL A 16 -1.95 -2.79 -1.61
N ALA A 17 -1.15 -1.95 -0.96
CA ALA A 17 -1.49 -0.54 -0.73
C ALA A 17 -0.43 0.43 -1.25
N TYR A 18 -0.86 1.49 -1.94
CA TYR A 18 0.00 2.58 -2.42
C TYR A 18 -0.35 3.90 -1.72
N LYS A 19 0.69 4.66 -1.35
CA LYS A 19 0.51 5.99 -0.77
C LYS A 19 0.32 7.03 -1.88
N VAL A 20 -0.73 7.84 -1.79
CA VAL A 20 -0.95 9.01 -2.66
C VAL A 20 -0.38 10.28 -2.03
N LYS A 21 -0.27 11.36 -2.81
CA LYS A 21 0.41 12.58 -2.35
C LYS A 21 -0.39 13.32 -1.28
N GLN A 22 -1.70 13.42 -1.44
CA GLN A 22 -2.59 14.15 -0.52
C GLN A 22 -3.98 13.50 -0.44
N ASP A 23 -4.74 13.83 0.59
CA ASP A 23 -6.06 13.20 0.85
C ASP A 23 -7.05 13.41 -0.31
N ALA A 24 -7.10 14.61 -0.90
CA ALA A 24 -7.97 14.91 -2.05
C ALA A 24 -7.66 14.08 -3.31
N ASP A 25 -6.47 13.47 -3.41
CA ASP A 25 -6.15 12.58 -4.52
C ASP A 25 -6.99 11.29 -4.46
N LEU A 26 -7.41 10.86 -3.27
CA LEU A 26 -8.28 9.69 -3.12
C LEU A 26 -9.62 9.92 -3.83
N ASP A 27 -10.20 11.10 -3.71
CA ASP A 27 -11.49 11.43 -4.35
C ASP A 27 -11.34 11.59 -5.87
N SER A 28 -10.25 12.24 -6.31
CA SER A 28 -9.91 12.38 -7.73
C SER A 28 -9.67 11.02 -8.41
N LEU A 29 -8.91 10.14 -7.76
CA LEU A 29 -8.62 8.80 -8.27
C LEU A 29 -9.84 7.90 -8.20
N LYS A 30 -10.66 7.99 -7.15
CA LYS A 30 -11.95 7.30 -7.07
C LYS A 30 -12.82 7.60 -8.29
N ALA A 31 -13.00 8.87 -8.63
CA ALA A 31 -13.80 9.27 -9.79
C ALA A 31 -13.25 8.67 -11.10
N LYS A 32 -11.92 8.65 -11.27
CA LYS A 32 -11.28 8.07 -12.47
C LYS A 32 -11.42 6.54 -12.53
N VAL A 33 -11.22 5.85 -11.41
CA VAL A 33 -11.37 4.39 -11.30
C VAL A 33 -12.82 3.97 -11.58
N GLN A 34 -13.79 4.71 -11.04
CA GLN A 34 -15.21 4.49 -11.30
C GLN A 34 -15.58 4.79 -12.75
N ALA A 35 -15.06 5.87 -13.34
CA ALA A 35 -15.27 6.19 -14.75
C ALA A 35 -14.68 5.13 -15.70
N TYR A 36 -13.62 4.44 -15.27
CA TYR A 36 -13.07 3.27 -15.97
C TYR A 36 -13.97 2.02 -15.84
N GLY A 37 -14.94 2.02 -14.93
CA GLY A 37 -15.88 0.91 -14.72
C GLY A 37 -15.55 -0.01 -13.55
N ILE A 38 -14.58 0.35 -12.70
CA ILE A 38 -14.23 -0.43 -11.51
C ILE A 38 -14.96 0.15 -10.29
N ALA A 39 -15.70 -0.70 -9.58
CA ALA A 39 -16.34 -0.33 -8.33
C ALA A 39 -15.31 -0.07 -7.22
N THR A 40 -15.60 0.90 -6.36
CA THR A 40 -14.71 1.32 -5.28
C THR A 40 -15.45 1.40 -3.95
N THR A 41 -14.75 1.14 -2.85
CA THR A 41 -15.26 1.27 -1.48
C THR A 41 -14.36 2.22 -0.68
N ASP A 42 -14.97 3.15 0.08
CA ASP A 42 -14.22 3.95 1.05
C ASP A 42 -14.12 3.20 2.37
N LEU A 43 -12.89 3.01 2.85
CA LEU A 43 -12.62 2.50 4.19
C LEU A 43 -12.32 3.69 5.11
N PRO A 44 -12.98 3.78 6.28
CA PRO A 44 -12.74 4.88 7.21
C PRO A 44 -11.32 4.82 7.80
N GLU A 45 -10.87 5.96 8.34
CA GLU A 45 -9.64 6.00 9.15
C GLU A 45 -9.71 4.98 10.29
N GLY A 46 -8.56 4.39 10.62
CA GLY A 46 -8.47 3.38 11.68
C GLY A 46 -8.91 1.97 11.27
N THR A 47 -9.38 1.76 10.03
CA THR A 47 -9.58 0.41 9.48
C THR A 47 -8.30 -0.43 9.54
N LEU A 48 -7.15 0.21 9.38
CA LEU A 48 -5.84 -0.32 9.78
C LEU A 48 -5.24 0.61 10.84
N PRO A 49 -4.48 0.07 11.82
CA PRO A 49 -3.85 0.89 12.85
C PRO A 49 -2.91 1.93 12.21
N ALA A 50 -2.83 3.11 12.84
CA ALA A 50 -1.94 4.20 12.42
C ALA A 50 -2.09 4.62 10.93
N THR A 51 -3.25 4.36 10.32
CA THR A 51 -3.52 4.61 8.91
C THR A 51 -4.83 5.38 8.75
N GLY A 52 -4.81 6.41 7.90
CA GLY A 52 -5.99 7.22 7.56
C GLY A 52 -7.01 6.45 6.72
N ARG A 53 -8.00 7.18 6.17
CA ARG A 53 -8.96 6.58 5.23
C ARG A 53 -8.26 5.96 4.03
N MET A 54 -8.90 4.95 3.44
CA MET A 54 -8.38 4.26 2.26
C MET A 54 -9.45 4.12 1.19
N LEU A 55 -9.05 4.27 -0.07
CA LEU A 55 -9.85 3.87 -1.21
C LEU A 55 -9.52 2.43 -1.58
N GLN A 56 -10.49 1.52 -1.52
CA GLN A 56 -10.35 0.12 -1.88
C GLN A 56 -11.01 -0.15 -3.24
N PHE A 57 -10.38 -0.97 -4.07
CA PHE A 57 -10.95 -1.51 -5.31
C PHE A 57 -10.19 -2.77 -5.75
N ASN A 58 -10.77 -3.53 -6.67
CA ASN A 58 -10.11 -4.69 -7.27
C ASN A 58 -9.48 -4.31 -8.61
N LEU A 59 -8.25 -4.76 -8.84
CA LEU A 59 -7.63 -4.73 -10.17
C LEU A 59 -8.38 -5.68 -11.12
N PRO A 60 -8.25 -5.51 -12.45
CA PRO A 60 -8.83 -6.44 -13.42
C PRO A 60 -8.39 -7.90 -13.21
N SER A 61 -7.19 -8.13 -12.65
CA SER A 61 -6.71 -9.48 -12.30
C SER A 61 -7.33 -10.05 -11.02
N GLY A 62 -8.22 -9.33 -10.35
CA GLY A 62 -8.93 -9.77 -9.14
C GLY A 62 -8.25 -9.39 -7.82
N HIS A 63 -6.98 -8.96 -7.83
CA HIS A 63 -6.27 -8.55 -6.61
C HIS A 63 -6.87 -7.27 -6.01
N GLU A 64 -7.01 -7.24 -4.69
CA GLU A 64 -7.42 -6.03 -3.98
C GLU A 64 -6.27 -5.01 -3.90
N MET A 65 -6.55 -3.78 -4.32
CA MET A 65 -5.67 -2.62 -4.21
C MET A 65 -6.29 -1.58 -3.29
N ARG A 66 -5.45 -0.96 -2.45
CA ARG A 66 -5.83 0.17 -1.60
C ARG A 66 -4.96 1.38 -1.87
N LEU A 67 -5.56 2.57 -1.82
CA LEU A 67 -4.85 3.85 -1.84
C LEU A 67 -5.06 4.56 -0.51
N TYR A 68 -4.02 5.18 0.03
CA TYR A 68 -4.10 5.96 1.28
C TYR A 68 -3.23 7.21 1.19
N ALA A 69 -3.64 8.29 1.84
CA ALA A 69 -2.83 9.51 1.90
C ALA A 69 -2.08 9.63 3.24
N MET A 70 -2.74 9.22 4.33
CA MET A 70 -2.25 9.42 5.68
C MET A 70 -1.84 8.10 6.34
N LYS A 71 -0.66 8.11 6.95
CA LYS A 71 -0.13 7.07 7.82
C LYS A 71 0.81 7.75 8.80
N GLU A 72 0.84 7.28 10.04
CA GLU A 72 1.72 7.82 11.07
C GLU A 72 3.18 7.88 10.59
N CYS A 73 3.82 9.03 10.79
CA CYS A 73 5.21 9.25 10.40
C CYS A 73 6.12 8.93 11.59
N VAL A 74 6.93 7.88 11.46
CA VAL A 74 7.86 7.41 12.51
C VAL A 74 9.32 7.78 12.24
N GLY A 75 9.62 8.40 11.09
CA GLY A 75 10.98 8.71 10.65
C GLY A 75 11.77 7.51 10.13
N THR A 76 13.03 7.74 9.77
CA THR A 76 14.03 6.72 9.42
C THR A 76 14.99 6.52 10.60
N GLU A 77 15.70 5.39 10.64
CA GLU A 77 16.64 5.08 11.74
C GLU A 77 17.83 6.06 11.83
N VAL A 78 18.17 6.73 10.72
CA VAL A 78 19.26 7.73 10.68
C VAL A 78 18.79 9.15 10.97
N GLY A 79 17.47 9.37 11.14
CA GLY A 79 16.91 10.70 11.36
C GLY A 79 16.95 11.61 10.11
N SER A 80 16.80 12.92 10.33
CA SER A 80 16.69 13.91 9.24
C SER A 80 17.52 15.18 9.43
N ILE A 81 18.28 15.28 10.52
CA ILE A 81 19.16 16.43 10.80
C ILE A 81 20.59 15.90 10.85
N ASN A 82 21.38 16.24 9.83
CA ASN A 82 22.74 15.72 9.63
C ASN A 82 22.82 14.18 9.78
N PRO A 83 22.00 13.42 9.03
CA PRO A 83 21.91 11.97 9.20
C PRO A 83 23.19 11.27 8.71
N ASP A 84 23.55 10.19 9.38
CA ASP A 84 24.52 9.22 8.85
C ASP A 84 23.98 8.55 7.58
N PRO A 85 24.86 8.03 6.71
CA PRO A 85 24.43 7.33 5.49
C PRO A 85 23.70 6.01 5.78
N TRP A 86 23.92 5.39 6.94
CA TRP A 86 23.27 4.16 7.39
C TRP A 86 23.33 4.03 8.92
N PRO A 87 22.42 3.26 9.56
CA PRO A 87 22.44 3.03 11.01
C PRO A 87 23.45 1.92 11.40
N ASP A 88 24.00 1.97 12.61
CA ASP A 88 25.03 1.02 13.08
C ASP A 88 24.49 -0.37 13.42
N ASN A 89 23.21 -0.48 13.75
CA ASN A 89 22.59 -1.68 14.32
C ASN A 89 21.93 -2.60 13.28
N ILE A 90 22.27 -2.46 11.99
CA ILE A 90 21.70 -3.25 10.88
C ILE A 90 21.79 -4.76 11.16
N LYS A 91 20.68 -5.47 10.87
CA LYS A 91 20.58 -6.93 10.98
C LYS A 91 20.30 -7.55 9.61
N GLY A 92 20.89 -8.72 9.37
CA GLY A 92 20.66 -9.49 8.14
C GLY A 92 21.06 -8.70 6.89
N ALA A 93 20.21 -8.76 5.86
CA ALA A 93 20.46 -8.08 4.58
C ALA A 93 20.35 -6.55 4.65
N GLY A 94 19.81 -5.98 5.74
CA GLY A 94 19.64 -4.53 5.87
C GLY A 94 18.78 -3.92 4.77
N ALA A 95 17.58 -4.47 4.53
CA ALA A 95 16.67 -3.93 3.51
C ALA A 95 16.23 -2.49 3.83
N HIS A 96 16.40 -1.57 2.88
CA HIS A 96 16.08 -0.16 3.09
C HIS A 96 14.57 0.11 3.14
N TRP A 97 13.80 -0.44 2.20
CA TRP A 97 12.35 -0.29 2.10
C TRP A 97 11.72 -1.40 1.26
N LEU A 98 10.39 -1.52 1.33
CA LEU A 98 9.62 -2.29 0.35
C LEU A 98 9.58 -1.50 -0.96
N ASP A 99 10.16 -2.07 -2.02
CA ASP A 99 10.37 -1.37 -3.28
C ASP A 99 9.21 -1.55 -4.27
N HIS A 100 8.84 -2.81 -4.53
CA HIS A 100 7.76 -3.15 -5.45
C HIS A 100 7.11 -4.49 -5.06
N VAL A 101 5.98 -4.78 -5.70
CA VAL A 101 5.36 -6.11 -5.69
C VAL A 101 5.11 -6.55 -7.12
N LEU A 102 5.46 -7.80 -7.43
CA LEU A 102 5.07 -8.46 -8.67
C LEU A 102 3.79 -9.27 -8.41
N LEU A 103 2.74 -9.02 -9.19
CA LEU A 103 1.48 -9.75 -9.09
C LEU A 103 1.33 -10.69 -10.29
N MET A 104 1.11 -11.97 -10.02
CA MET A 104 0.79 -12.94 -11.05
C MET A 104 -0.66 -12.76 -11.47
N CYS A 105 -0.88 -12.38 -12.73
CA CYS A 105 -2.22 -12.11 -13.26
C CYS A 105 -2.63 -13.23 -14.22
N PRO A 106 -3.92 -13.63 -14.23
CA PRO A 106 -4.45 -14.42 -15.33
C PRO A 106 -4.24 -13.68 -16.66
N PHE A 107 -3.81 -14.41 -17.68
CA PHE A 107 -3.69 -13.89 -19.04
C PHE A 107 -4.71 -14.59 -19.92
N ASP A 108 -5.77 -13.87 -20.29
CA ASP A 108 -6.78 -14.33 -21.23
C ASP A 108 -6.77 -13.41 -22.46
N PRO A 109 -6.08 -13.80 -23.56
CA PRO A 109 -5.96 -12.99 -24.75
C PRO A 109 -7.25 -12.89 -25.58
N ALA A 110 -8.32 -13.58 -25.19
CA ALA A 110 -9.60 -13.58 -25.89
C ALA A 110 -10.62 -12.56 -25.33
N GLN A 111 -10.28 -11.83 -24.25
CA GLN A 111 -11.03 -10.67 -23.75
C GLN A 111 -10.50 -9.34 -24.30
#